data_AF-A0A424Y0W2-F1
#
_entry.id   AF-A0A424Y0W2-F1
#
_cell.length_a   1.000
_cell.length_b   1.000
_cell.length_c   1.000
_cell.angle_alpha   90.00
_cell.angle_beta   90.00
_cell.angle_gamma   90.00
#
_symmetry.space_group_name_H-M   'P 1'
#
loop_
_entity.id
_entity.type
_entity.pdbx_description
1 polymer ?
#
loop_
_entity_poly.entity_id
_entity_poly.type
_entity_poly.pdbx_seq_one_letter_code
_entity_poly.pdbx_strand_id
1 'polypeptide(L)'
;MIKHRQEGYISIVCLIIGMSVIALTLSVMTLYMNDFHIQRSSANRIRAQYLAESGMDMTMHQLNLWAEEAIEDLLSMTEDEKPFPFQSNAFLEENIINRLYIINQYEHTAMSQLYPEYKQDHGIYVSVKPSANRKTLKIRVQGYYANARIYLEGIVLMPRIETDIAEDGTENVRIRNLYLQSLLQGYPEV
;
A
#
# COMPACT_ATOMS: atom_id res chain seq x y z
N MET A 1 -45.05 66.76 17.60
CA MET A 1 -43.94 66.10 18.31
C MET A 1 -43.82 64.67 17.81
N ILE A 2 -42.76 64.34 17.08
CA ILE A 2 -42.10 63.02 16.83
C ILE A 2 -41.16 63.33 15.66
N LYS A 3 -39.97 63.88 15.93
CA LYS A 3 -38.95 64.10 14.89
C LYS A 3 -37.57 63.55 15.30
N HIS A 4 -37.31 63.41 16.61
CA HIS A 4 -36.07 62.85 17.16
C HIS A 4 -35.97 61.31 17.17
N ARG A 5 -36.98 60.57 16.70
CA ARG A 5 -36.90 59.10 16.68
C ARG A 5 -36.18 58.53 15.45
N GLN A 6 -36.05 59.26 14.35
CA GLN A 6 -35.60 58.70 13.07
C GLN A 6 -34.08 58.52 12.94
N GLU A 7 -33.27 59.34 13.60
CA GLU A 7 -31.80 59.31 13.47
C GLU A 7 -31.18 58.04 14.11
N GLY A 8 -31.75 57.55 15.20
CA GLY A 8 -31.30 56.31 15.85
C GLY A 8 -31.55 55.05 15.02
N TYR A 9 -32.62 55.02 14.20
CA TYR A 9 -32.90 53.86 13.34
C TYR A 9 -31.87 53.69 12.23
N ILE A 10 -31.35 54.79 11.67
CA ILE A 10 -30.34 54.73 10.61
C ILE A 10 -29.04 54.08 11.13
N SER A 11 -28.62 54.45 12.35
CA SER A 11 -27.44 53.86 12.99
C SER A 11 -27.63 52.37 13.28
N ILE A 12 -28.81 51.98 13.81
CA ILE A 12 -29.12 50.57 14.10
C ILE A 12 -29.16 49.74 12.81
N VAL A 13 -29.80 50.22 11.75
CA VAL A 13 -29.87 49.54 10.46
C VAL A 13 -28.48 49.39 9.84
N CYS A 14 -27.65 50.44 9.90
CA CYS A 14 -26.26 50.38 9.42
C CYS A 14 -25.45 49.31 10.18
N LEU A 15 -25.61 49.23 11.51
CA LEU A 15 -24.94 48.25 12.35
C LEU A 15 -25.41 46.82 12.05
N ILE A 16 -26.71 46.60 11.86
CA ILE A 16 -27.26 45.28 11.48
C ILE A 16 -26.75 44.85 10.10
N ILE A 17 -26.75 45.76 9.12
CA ILE A 17 -26.21 45.47 7.77
C ILE A 17 -24.72 45.16 7.86
N GLY A 18 -23.95 45.96 8.62
CA GLY A 18 -22.52 45.74 8.83
C GLY A 18 -22.21 44.39 9.46
N MET A 19 -22.91 44.02 10.54
CA MET A 19 -22.79 42.70 11.16
C MET A 19 -23.16 41.56 10.21
N SER A 20 -24.22 41.74 9.41
CA SER A 20 -24.65 40.74 8.44
C SER A 20 -23.61 40.53 7.35
N VAL A 21 -23.00 41.61 6.85
CA VAL A 21 -21.91 41.54 5.86
C VAL A 21 -20.69 40.84 6.45
N ILE A 22 -20.28 41.21 7.67
CA ILE A 22 -19.13 40.57 8.35
C ILE A 22 -19.40 39.08 8.61
N ALA A 23 -20.60 38.72 9.06
CA ALA A 23 -20.97 37.33 9.27
C ALA A 23 -20.94 36.53 7.97
N LEU A 24 -21.44 37.12 6.87
CA LEU A 24 -21.45 36.49 5.56
C LEU A 24 -20.03 36.33 5.00
N THR A 25 -19.16 37.34 5.14
CA THR A 25 -17.77 37.23 4.68
C THR A 25 -16.99 36.17 5.46
N LEU A 26 -17.16 36.11 6.79
CA LEU A 26 -16.56 35.05 7.61
C LEU A 26 -17.08 33.67 7.21
N SER A 27 -18.38 33.51 6.99
CA SER A 27 -18.97 32.24 6.55
C SER A 27 -18.40 31.79 5.20
N VAL A 28 -18.27 32.70 4.23
CA VAL A 28 -17.68 32.39 2.92
C VAL A 28 -16.21 32.00 3.07
N MET A 29 -15.44 32.74 3.87
CA MET A 29 -14.03 32.42 4.13
C MET A 29 -13.87 31.04 4.78
N THR A 30 -14.70 30.68 5.76
CA THR A 30 -14.69 29.35 6.38
C THR A 30 -14.98 28.24 5.37
N LEU A 31 -15.97 28.43 4.48
CA LEU A 31 -16.28 27.46 3.42
C LEU A 31 -15.09 27.27 2.48
N TYR A 32 -14.46 28.35 2.03
CA TYR A 32 -13.27 28.28 1.17
C TYR A 32 -12.09 27.59 1.84
N MET A 33 -11.81 27.90 3.11
CA MET A 33 -10.73 27.24 3.84
C MET A 33 -11.00 25.74 3.99
N ASN A 34 -12.25 25.36 4.28
CA ASN A 34 -12.62 23.96 4.42
C ASN A 34 -12.46 23.19 3.10
N ASP A 35 -12.94 23.76 1.98
CA ASP A 35 -12.78 23.14 0.65
C ASP A 35 -11.29 22.98 0.29
N PHE A 36 -10.48 24.01 0.52
CA PHE A 36 -9.03 23.93 0.32
C PHE A 36 -8.39 22.81 1.15
N HIS A 37 -8.78 22.66 2.42
CA HIS A 37 -8.28 21.59 3.28
C HIS A 37 -8.71 20.21 2.80
N ILE A 38 -9.95 20.05 2.34
CA ILE A 38 -10.47 18.80 1.78
C ILE A 38 -9.69 18.42 0.52
N GLN A 39 -9.50 19.35 -0.41
CA GLN A 39 -8.76 19.11 -1.65
C GLN A 39 -7.30 18.75 -1.37
N ARG A 40 -6.64 19.48 -0.45
CA ARG A 40 -5.26 19.19 -0.07
C ARG A 40 -5.13 17.82 0.61
N SER A 41 -6.08 17.46 1.48
CA SER A 41 -6.12 16.16 2.14
C SER A 41 -6.33 15.03 1.12
N SER A 42 -7.22 15.24 0.15
CA SER A 42 -7.46 14.31 -0.95
C SER A 42 -6.20 14.12 -1.81
N ALA A 43 -5.51 15.20 -2.20
CA ALA A 43 -4.26 15.12 -2.96
C ALA A 43 -3.16 14.36 -2.20
N ASN A 44 -3.02 14.62 -0.89
CA ASN A 44 -2.07 13.89 -0.04
C ASN A 44 -2.43 12.40 0.06
N ARG A 45 -3.73 12.07 0.16
CA ARG A 45 -4.22 10.70 0.18
C ARG A 45 -3.90 9.96 -1.11
N ILE A 46 -4.11 10.60 -2.26
CA ILE A 46 -3.78 10.02 -3.58
C ILE A 46 -2.28 9.72 -3.67
N ARG A 47 -1.42 10.65 -3.23
CA ARG A 47 0.04 10.41 -3.20
C ARG A 47 0.44 9.28 -2.25
N ALA A 48 -0.14 9.25 -1.05
CA ALA A 48 0.09 8.15 -0.10
C ALA A 48 -0.36 6.79 -0.68
N GLN A 49 -1.46 6.76 -1.43
CA GLN A 49 -1.92 5.56 -2.12
C GLN A 49 -0.94 5.13 -3.22
N TYR A 50 -0.50 6.07 -4.06
CA TYR A 50 0.49 5.77 -5.10
C TYR A 50 1.79 5.20 -4.53
N LEU A 51 2.25 5.74 -3.39
CA LEU A 51 3.41 5.21 -2.66
C LEU A 51 3.15 3.79 -2.15
N ALA A 52 1.97 3.50 -1.62
CA ALA A 52 1.63 2.17 -1.15
C ALA A 52 1.58 1.15 -2.31
N GLU A 53 0.96 1.53 -3.43
CA GLU A 53 0.89 0.70 -4.64
C GLU A 53 2.28 0.43 -5.20
N SER A 54 3.12 1.47 -5.33
CA SER A 54 4.51 1.32 -5.79
C SER A 54 5.31 0.37 -4.89
N GLY A 55 5.13 0.48 -3.57
CA GLY A 55 5.79 -0.42 -2.63
C GLY A 55 5.34 -1.87 -2.77
N MET A 56 4.05 -2.10 -3.06
CA MET A 56 3.51 -3.44 -3.33
C MET A 56 4.12 -4.01 -4.61
N ASP A 57 4.16 -3.22 -5.68
CA ASP A 57 4.72 -3.64 -6.98
C ASP A 57 6.21 -3.97 -6.88
N MET A 58 7.00 -3.12 -6.21
CA MET A 58 8.43 -3.37 -5.97
C MET A 58 8.64 -4.66 -5.17
N THR A 59 7.84 -4.88 -4.13
CA THR A 59 7.93 -6.09 -3.29
C THR A 59 7.56 -7.34 -4.09
N MET A 60 6.47 -7.29 -4.87
CA MET A 60 6.05 -8.40 -5.73
C MET A 60 7.10 -8.72 -6.79
N HIS A 61 7.68 -7.70 -7.42
CA HIS A 61 8.75 -7.88 -8.39
C HIS A 61 9.96 -8.58 -7.76
N GLN A 62 10.40 -8.13 -6.59
CA GLN A 62 11.52 -8.75 -5.89
C GLN A 62 11.25 -10.21 -5.50
N LEU A 63 10.04 -10.50 -5.03
CA LEU A 63 9.63 -11.87 -4.70
C LEU A 63 9.58 -12.79 -5.93
N ASN A 64 9.12 -12.27 -7.08
CA ASN A 64 9.14 -13.02 -8.34
C ASN A 64 10.56 -13.35 -8.78
N LEU A 65 11.50 -12.40 -8.72
CA LEU A 65 12.91 -12.66 -9.06
C LEU A 65 13.50 -13.76 -8.17
N TRP A 66 13.22 -13.75 -6.87
CA TRP A 66 13.67 -14.81 -5.97
C TRP A 66 13.00 -16.16 -6.23
N ALA A 67 11.73 -16.15 -6.62
CA ALA A 67 11.01 -17.36 -6.99
C ALA A 67 11.59 -17.97 -8.27
N GLU A 68 11.88 -17.15 -9.29
CA GLU A 68 12.50 -17.58 -10.54
C GLU A 68 13.89 -18.17 -10.30
N GLU A 69 14.73 -17.49 -9.51
CA GLU A 69 16.06 -17.99 -9.14
C GLU A 69 15.98 -19.33 -8.38
N ALA A 70 15.05 -19.46 -7.42
CA ALA A 70 14.87 -20.70 -6.68
C ALA A 70 14.37 -21.86 -7.56
N ILE A 71 13.57 -21.57 -8.59
CA ILE A 71 13.11 -22.55 -9.57
C ILE A 71 14.27 -22.96 -10.48
N GLU A 72 15.08 -22.01 -10.95
CA GLU A 72 16.26 -22.28 -11.78
C GLU A 72 17.29 -23.14 -11.05
N ASP A 73 17.59 -22.80 -9.79
CA ASP A 73 18.44 -23.60 -8.90
C ASP A 73 17.94 -25.03 -8.80
N LEU A 74 16.63 -25.22 -8.59
CA LEU A 74 16.02 -26.54 -8.48
C LEU A 74 16.12 -27.34 -9.79
N LEU A 75 15.89 -26.69 -10.93
CA LEU A 75 15.98 -27.33 -12.25
C LEU A 75 17.41 -27.80 -12.53
N SER A 76 18.41 -26.97 -12.23
CA SER A 76 19.83 -27.34 -12.42
C SER A 76 20.24 -28.55 -11.56
N MET A 77 19.69 -28.71 -10.36
CA MET A 77 19.92 -29.89 -9.50
C MET A 77 19.31 -31.18 -10.05
N THR A 78 18.31 -31.05 -10.94
CA THR A 78 17.56 -32.18 -11.52
C THR A 78 18.17 -32.66 -12.84
N GLU A 79 18.90 -31.81 -13.57
CA GLU A 79 19.62 -32.18 -14.80
C GLU A 79 20.74 -33.21 -14.56
N ASP A 80 21.28 -33.29 -13.33
CA ASP A 80 22.33 -34.23 -12.90
C ASP A 80 21.84 -35.68 -12.65
N GLU A 81 20.79 -36.13 -13.36
CA GLU A 81 20.18 -37.48 -13.27
C GLU A 81 19.67 -37.90 -11.88
N LYS A 82 19.49 -36.95 -10.95
CA LYS A 82 18.90 -37.23 -9.65
C LYS A 82 17.38 -37.13 -9.74
N PRO A 83 16.62 -38.11 -9.19
CA PRO A 83 15.17 -38.00 -9.13
C PRO A 83 14.78 -36.71 -8.40
N PHE A 84 13.70 -36.08 -8.87
CA PHE A 84 13.12 -34.88 -8.27
C PHE A 84 13.12 -35.02 -6.75
N PRO A 85 13.77 -34.11 -5.99
CA PRO A 85 13.94 -34.32 -4.57
C PRO A 85 12.57 -34.43 -3.89
N PHE A 86 12.41 -35.41 -2.99
CA PHE A 86 11.17 -35.69 -2.25
C PHE A 86 10.65 -34.49 -1.41
N GLN A 87 11.35 -33.35 -1.43
CA GLN A 87 11.08 -32.11 -0.70
C GLN A 87 11.24 -30.84 -1.55
N SER A 88 11.11 -30.90 -2.88
CA SER A 88 11.30 -29.73 -3.74
C SER A 88 10.45 -28.51 -3.35
N ASN A 89 9.24 -28.71 -2.85
CA ASN A 89 8.40 -27.61 -2.33
C ASN A 89 9.01 -26.95 -1.08
N ALA A 90 9.57 -27.74 -0.16
CA ALA A 90 10.24 -27.21 1.02
C ALA A 90 11.51 -26.42 0.64
N PHE A 91 12.25 -26.88 -0.37
CA PHE A 91 13.41 -26.14 -0.91
C PHE A 91 13.01 -24.77 -1.45
N LEU A 92 11.96 -24.70 -2.29
CA LEU A 92 11.45 -23.44 -2.82
C LEU A 92 10.98 -22.49 -1.71
N GLU A 93 10.24 -23.02 -0.74
CA GLU A 93 9.76 -22.25 0.42
C GLU A 93 10.93 -21.70 1.25
N GLU A 94 11.92 -22.51 1.58
CA GLU A 94 13.06 -22.12 2.41
C GLU A 94 13.96 -21.09 1.72
N ASN A 95 14.21 -21.24 0.41
CA ASN A 95 15.04 -20.29 -0.33
C ASN A 95 14.43 -18.88 -0.29
N ILE A 96 13.11 -18.77 -0.51
CA ILE A 96 12.41 -17.49 -0.43
C ILE A 96 12.36 -16.98 1.02
N ILE A 97 12.01 -17.83 1.99
CA ILE A 97 11.89 -17.43 3.41
C ILE A 97 13.22 -16.91 3.97
N ASN A 98 14.34 -17.55 3.64
CA ASN A 98 15.67 -17.12 4.09
C ASN A 98 16.02 -15.72 3.57
N ARG A 99 15.54 -15.36 2.37
CA ARG A 99 15.75 -14.04 1.76
C ARG A 99 14.81 -12.97 2.29
N LEU A 100 13.66 -13.33 2.89
CA LEU A 100 12.72 -12.37 3.48
C LEU A 100 13.36 -11.49 4.56
N TYR A 101 14.40 -11.99 5.24
CA TYR A 101 15.16 -11.20 6.20
C TYR A 101 15.73 -9.92 5.57
N ILE A 102 16.11 -9.93 4.29
CA ILE A 102 16.62 -8.76 3.56
C ILE A 102 15.54 -7.67 3.45
N ILE A 103 14.30 -8.04 3.13
CA ILE A 103 13.19 -7.08 3.06
C ILE A 103 12.83 -6.57 4.46
N ASN A 104 12.77 -7.47 5.44
CA ASN A 104 12.37 -7.11 6.81
C ASN A 104 13.45 -6.37 7.60
N GLN A 105 14.72 -6.39 7.18
CA GLN A 105 15.75 -5.50 7.73
C GLN A 105 15.38 -4.02 7.59
N TYR A 106 14.56 -3.67 6.60
CA TYR A 106 14.04 -2.33 6.38
C TYR A 106 12.63 -2.11 6.95
N GLU A 107 12.07 -3.06 7.71
CA GLU A 107 10.72 -2.96 8.31
C GLU A 107 10.56 -1.70 9.20
N HIS A 108 11.67 -1.14 9.69
CA HIS A 108 11.70 0.07 10.52
C HIS A 108 12.35 1.29 9.85
N THR A 109 12.93 1.12 8.67
CA THR A 109 13.57 2.21 7.93
C THR A 109 12.70 2.49 6.72
N ALA A 110 11.82 3.50 6.82
CA ALA A 110 11.11 3.97 5.65
C ALA A 110 12.09 4.18 4.51
N MET A 111 11.74 3.69 3.33
CA MET A 111 12.37 4.18 2.10
C MET A 111 11.89 5.62 1.90
N SER A 112 12.50 6.53 2.64
CA SER A 112 12.18 7.95 2.62
C SER A 112 12.70 8.57 1.34
N GLN A 113 11.94 9.50 0.77
CA GLN A 113 12.38 10.30 -0.39
C GLN A 113 12.55 9.54 -1.71
N LEU A 114 11.81 8.45 -1.93
CA LEU A 114 11.77 7.72 -3.21
C LEU A 114 11.39 8.60 -4.41
N TYR A 115 10.74 9.75 -4.18
CA TYR A 115 10.30 10.68 -5.21
C TYR A 115 10.83 12.09 -4.90
N PRO A 116 11.92 12.55 -5.54
CA PRO A 116 12.53 13.84 -5.24
C PRO A 116 11.61 15.04 -5.53
N GLU A 117 10.62 14.88 -6.41
CA GLU A 117 9.59 15.89 -6.72
C GLU A 117 8.61 16.11 -5.55
N TYR A 118 8.53 15.19 -4.60
CA TYR A 118 7.64 15.27 -3.46
C TYR A 118 8.22 16.16 -2.37
N LYS A 119 7.64 17.35 -2.23
CA LYS A 119 8.12 18.40 -1.32
C LYS A 119 7.86 18.14 0.18
N GLN A 120 6.94 17.24 0.50
CA GLN A 120 6.57 16.92 1.89
C GLN A 120 7.22 15.61 2.31
N ASP A 121 7.30 15.36 3.62
CA ASP A 121 7.78 14.08 4.15
C ASP A 121 6.94 12.93 3.60
N HIS A 122 7.61 11.90 3.09
CA HIS A 122 6.97 10.78 2.42
C HIS A 122 7.88 9.56 2.38
N GLY A 123 7.26 8.40 2.24
CA GLY A 123 7.97 7.15 2.11
C GLY A 123 7.06 5.94 2.11
N ILE A 124 7.71 4.79 2.15
CA ILE A 124 7.07 3.47 2.10
C ILE A 124 7.65 2.62 3.24
N TYR A 125 6.77 1.91 3.94
CA TYR A 125 7.14 0.79 4.81
C TYR A 125 6.62 -0.50 4.22
N VAL A 126 7.45 -1.54 4.23
CA VAL A 126 7.12 -2.87 3.73
C VAL A 126 7.42 -3.89 4.81
N SER A 127 6.52 -4.85 5.00
CA SER A 127 6.69 -6.00 5.87
C SER A 127 6.19 -7.24 5.15
N VAL A 128 6.99 -8.30 5.09
CA VAL A 128 6.61 -9.56 4.44
C VAL A 128 6.77 -10.69 5.44
N LYS A 129 5.68 -11.40 5.71
CA LYS A 129 5.65 -12.48 6.71
C LYS A 129 5.14 -13.78 6.09
N PRO A 130 5.84 -14.91 6.24
CA PRO A 130 5.29 -16.19 5.85
C PRO A 130 4.14 -16.59 6.78
N SER A 131 3.15 -17.26 6.22
CA SER A 131 2.10 -17.93 6.99
C SER A 131 2.66 -19.13 7.77
N ALA A 132 1.94 -19.57 8.80
CA ALA A 132 2.36 -20.72 9.61
C ALA A 132 2.52 -22.01 8.80
N ASN A 133 1.78 -22.16 7.70
CA ASN A 133 1.88 -23.30 6.81
C ASN A 133 2.93 -23.13 5.70
N ARG A 134 3.63 -21.98 5.65
CA ARG A 134 4.65 -21.60 4.65
C ARG A 134 4.20 -21.59 3.18
N LYS A 135 2.92 -21.85 2.89
CA LYS A 135 2.38 -21.86 1.53
C LYS A 135 2.04 -20.48 0.99
N THR A 136 1.81 -19.54 1.89
CA THR A 136 1.52 -18.14 1.54
C THR A 136 2.44 -17.16 2.23
N LEU A 137 2.67 -16.04 1.56
CA LEU A 137 3.28 -14.84 2.11
C LEU A 137 2.22 -13.77 2.30
N LYS A 138 2.29 -13.09 3.44
CA LYS A 138 1.48 -11.92 3.74
C LYS A 138 2.36 -10.68 3.58
N ILE A 139 2.04 -9.86 2.59
CA ILE A 139 2.72 -8.60 2.31
C ILE A 139 1.87 -7.48 2.91
N ARG A 140 2.50 -6.60 3.69
CA ARG A 140 1.90 -5.37 4.20
C ARG A 140 2.74 -4.20 3.74
N VAL A 141 2.10 -3.25 3.08
CA VAL A 141 2.73 -2.03 2.61
C VAL A 141 1.98 -0.84 3.16
N GLN A 142 2.73 0.12 3.70
CA GLN A 142 2.21 1.41 4.12
C GLN A 142 2.89 2.53 3.34
N GLY A 143 2.11 3.24 2.52
CA GLY A 143 2.54 4.50 1.93
C GLY A 143 2.14 5.67 2.80
N TYR A 144 3.03 6.64 3.00
CA TYR A 144 2.72 7.88 3.72
C TYR A 144 3.18 9.12 2.96
N TYR A 145 2.38 10.18 3.03
CA TYR A 145 2.68 11.48 2.46
C TYR A 145 2.11 12.58 3.36
N ALA A 146 2.99 13.37 3.98
CA ALA A 146 2.66 14.29 5.07
C ALA A 146 1.81 13.59 6.15
N ASN A 147 0.54 13.99 6.29
CA ASN A 147 -0.37 13.44 7.30
C ASN A 147 -1.26 12.30 6.76
N ALA A 148 -1.17 11.97 5.47
CA ALA A 148 -1.94 10.89 4.87
C ALA A 148 -1.17 9.57 4.95
N ARG A 149 -1.88 8.50 5.31
CA ARG A 149 -1.35 7.12 5.38
C ARG A 149 -2.33 6.18 4.71
N ILE A 150 -1.83 5.28 3.87
CA ILE A 150 -2.60 4.24 3.19
C ILE A 150 -1.93 2.90 3.41
N TYR A 151 -2.73 1.87 3.69
CA TYR A 151 -2.29 0.51 3.96
C TYR A 151 -2.82 -0.42 2.88
N LEU A 152 -1.92 -1.22 2.32
CA LEU A 152 -2.24 -2.32 1.41
C LEU A 152 -1.76 -3.63 2.02
N GLU A 153 -2.60 -4.64 1.91
CA GLU A 153 -2.31 -6.00 2.38
C GLU A 153 -2.52 -6.97 1.22
N GLY A 154 -1.46 -7.69 0.87
CA GLY A 154 -1.46 -8.71 -0.18
C GLY A 154 -1.25 -10.10 0.40
N ILE A 155 -1.96 -11.09 -0.13
CA ILE A 155 -1.67 -12.51 0.12
C ILE A 155 -1.13 -13.09 -1.17
N VAL A 156 0.06 -13.65 -1.08
CA VAL A 156 0.80 -14.24 -2.19
C VAL A 156 0.95 -15.73 -1.95
N LEU A 157 0.76 -16.53 -2.98
CA LEU A 157 1.01 -17.97 -2.94
C LEU A 157 2.45 -18.24 -3.37
N MET A 158 3.15 -19.04 -2.57
CA MET A 158 4.52 -19.47 -2.86
C MET A 158 4.56 -20.35 -4.11
N PRO A 159 5.69 -20.37 -4.83
CA PRO A 159 5.88 -21.29 -5.93
C PRO A 159 5.83 -22.73 -5.41
N ARG A 160 5.22 -23.62 -6.20
CA ARG A 160 5.07 -25.02 -5.84
C ARG A 160 5.06 -25.90 -7.07
N ILE A 161 5.43 -27.15 -6.84
CA ILE A 161 5.48 -28.20 -7.84
C ILE A 161 4.26 -29.08 -7.64
N GLU A 162 3.52 -29.24 -8.73
CA GLU A 162 2.37 -30.11 -8.84
C GLU A 162 2.73 -31.26 -9.77
N THR A 163 2.47 -32.48 -9.31
CA THR A 163 2.62 -33.69 -10.11
C THR A 163 1.24 -34.17 -10.52
N ASP A 164 0.97 -34.13 -11.82
CA ASP A 164 -0.25 -34.67 -12.40
C ASP A 164 0.11 -35.98 -13.11
N ILE A 165 -0.59 -37.06 -12.76
CA ILE A 165 -0.45 -38.35 -13.45
C ILE A 165 -1.38 -38.29 -14.66
N ALA A 166 -0.83 -38.32 -15.87
CA ALA A 166 -1.60 -38.38 -17.10
C ALA A 166 -2.29 -39.75 -17.27
N GLU A 167 -3.32 -39.81 -18.12
CA GLU A 167 -4.08 -41.03 -18.39
C GLU A 167 -3.23 -42.19 -18.96
N ASP A 168 -2.07 -41.88 -19.52
CA ASP A 168 -1.07 -42.82 -20.02
C ASP A 168 -0.08 -43.33 -18.95
N GLY A 169 -0.24 -42.88 -17.70
CA GLY A 169 0.64 -43.21 -16.57
C GLY A 169 1.94 -42.41 -16.52
N THR A 170 2.12 -41.40 -17.38
CA THR A 170 3.27 -40.49 -17.32
C THR A 170 3.07 -39.43 -16.23
N GLU A 171 4.11 -39.15 -15.45
CA GLU A 171 4.10 -38.07 -14.48
C GLU A 171 4.45 -36.75 -15.16
N ASN A 172 3.46 -35.86 -15.26
CA ASN A 172 3.67 -34.49 -15.68
C ASN A 172 3.99 -33.63 -14.46
N VAL A 173 5.20 -33.11 -14.41
CA VAL A 173 5.63 -32.16 -13.39
C VAL A 173 5.33 -30.75 -13.88
N ARG A 174 4.46 -30.01 -13.17
CA ARG A 174 4.17 -28.60 -13.45
C ARG A 174 4.63 -27.74 -12.28
N ILE A 175 5.46 -26.74 -12.58
CA ILE A 175 5.88 -25.74 -11.61
C ILE A 175 4.91 -24.56 -11.71
N ARG A 176 4.21 -24.25 -10.62
CA ARG A 176 3.45 -23.01 -10.49
C ARG A 176 4.35 -21.93 -9.91
N ASN A 177 4.45 -20.82 -10.63
CA ASN A 177 5.18 -19.66 -10.16
C ASN A 177 4.42 -18.92 -9.05
N LEU A 178 5.12 -18.02 -8.36
CA LEU A 178 4.58 -17.12 -7.36
C LEU A 178 3.49 -16.22 -7.98
N TYR A 179 2.38 -16.02 -7.28
CA TYR A 179 1.33 -15.10 -7.72
C TYR A 179 0.54 -14.49 -6.57
N LEU A 180 0.02 -13.28 -6.80
CA LEU A 180 -0.84 -12.56 -5.88
C LEU A 180 -2.26 -13.17 -5.88
N GLN A 181 -2.69 -13.71 -4.75
CA GLN A 181 -4.01 -14.32 -4.59
C GLN A 181 -5.08 -13.28 -4.27
N SER A 182 -4.76 -12.30 -3.41
CA SER A 182 -5.70 -11.26 -3.01
C SER A 182 -4.97 -9.98 -2.62
N LEU A 183 -5.59 -8.85 -2.92
CA LEU A 183 -5.15 -7.52 -2.50
C LEU A 183 -6.30 -6.84 -1.76
N LEU A 184 -6.04 -6.40 -0.53
CA LEU A 184 -6.99 -5.69 0.31
C LEU A 184 -6.41 -4.32 0.67
N GLN A 185 -7.21 -3.27 0.46
CA GLN A 185 -6.90 -1.95 0.98
C GLN A 185 -7.48 -1.84 2.39
N GLY A 186 -6.59 -1.69 3.38
CA GLY A 186 -6.96 -1.64 4.79
C GLY A 186 -6.97 -0.20 5.34
N TYR A 187 -7.71 -0.02 6.43
CA TYR A 187 -7.55 1.10 7.34
C TYR A 187 -6.64 0.65 8.50
N PRO A 188 -5.88 1.55 9.16
CA PRO A 188 -5.05 1.17 10.30
C PRO A 188 -5.91 0.44 11.34
N GLU A 189 -5.47 -0.75 11.75
CA GLU A 189 -5.98 -1.38 12.98
C GLU A 189 -5.58 -0.45 14.14
N VAL A 190 -6.58 0.09 14.84
CA VAL A 190 -6.42 1.01 15.98
C VAL A 190 -6.03 0.23 17.23
#